data_AF-A0A453FPV8-F1
#
_entry.id   AF-A0A453FPV8-F1
#
_cell.length_a   1.000
_cell.length_b   1.000
_cell.length_c   1.000
_cell.angle_alpha   90.00
_cell.angle_beta   90.00
_cell.angle_gamma   90.00
#
_symmetry.space_group_name_H-M   'P 1'
#
loop_
_entity.id
_entity.type
_entity.pdbx_description
1 polymer ?
#
loop_
_entity_poly.entity_id
_entity_poly.type
_entity_poly.pdbx_seq_one_letter_code
_entity_poly.pdbx_strand_id
1 'polypeptide(L)'
;ANSSVHTKTESLPALALPLAAFVTGSLSGLFGIGGGLLLNPVLLQIGIPPQTAAATSSFMVLFCASMSMVQFILLGMDGIGEASVYAGICFFASIAGVVLIERVVRKSGRVSMIVFLVTAIMALSTVIVTCFGALDVWTQYTGGAYMGFKLPC
;
A
#
# COMPACT_ATOMS: atom_id res chain seq x y z
N ALA A 1 -29.60 6.93 7.63
CA ALA A 1 -29.13 5.90 6.68
C ALA A 1 -27.99 5.07 7.31
N ASN A 2 -28.27 4.51 8.49
CA ASN A 2 -27.31 3.88 9.40
C ASN A 2 -27.74 2.42 9.67
N SER A 3 -28.05 1.65 8.62
CA SER A 3 -28.88 0.44 8.79
C SER A 3 -28.52 -0.76 7.90
N SER A 4 -27.48 -0.71 7.07
CA SER A 4 -27.15 -1.85 6.16
C SER A 4 -25.83 -2.57 6.45
N VAL A 5 -25.04 -2.12 7.42
CA VAL A 5 -23.77 -2.80 7.80
C VAL A 5 -23.93 -3.60 9.10
N HIS A 6 -24.81 -3.19 10.01
CA HIS A 6 -24.96 -3.83 11.32
C HIS A 6 -25.88 -5.07 11.36
N THR A 7 -26.55 -5.41 10.25
CA THR A 7 -27.56 -6.50 10.21
C THR A 7 -27.10 -7.78 9.52
N LYS A 8 -25.90 -7.83 8.92
CA LYS A 8 -25.36 -9.05 8.29
C LYS A 8 -24.24 -9.71 9.11
N THR A 9 -24.20 -9.45 10.41
CA THR A 9 -23.27 -10.10 11.34
C THR A 9 -23.94 -11.22 12.16
N GLU A 10 -25.26 -11.37 12.07
CA GLU A 10 -26.01 -12.37 12.87
C GLU A 10 -26.31 -13.69 12.15
N SER A 11 -25.91 -13.89 10.88
CA SER A 11 -26.28 -15.12 10.16
C SER A 11 -25.19 -15.78 9.31
N LEU A 12 -23.94 -15.30 9.29
CA LEU A 12 -22.83 -15.98 8.60
C LEU A 12 -21.58 -16.00 9.50
N PRO A 13 -20.86 -17.14 9.54
CA PRO A 13 -20.27 -17.72 10.74
C PRO A 13 -19.13 -16.86 11.28
N ALA A 14 -18.84 -16.96 12.58
CA ALA A 14 -17.60 -16.45 13.19
C ALA A 14 -16.31 -16.92 12.46
N LEU A 15 -16.42 -17.91 11.56
CA LEU A 15 -15.39 -18.42 10.65
C LEU A 15 -15.19 -17.59 9.37
N ALA A 16 -16.21 -16.84 8.91
CA ALA A 16 -16.11 -16.02 7.70
C ALA A 16 -15.19 -14.81 7.89
N LEU A 17 -15.15 -14.27 9.11
CA LEU A 17 -14.28 -13.16 9.51
C LEU A 17 -12.78 -13.53 9.42
N PRO A 18 -12.31 -14.65 10.00
CA PRO A 18 -10.92 -15.08 9.84
C PRO A 18 -10.59 -15.51 8.40
N LEU A 19 -11.52 -16.11 7.65
CA LEU A 19 -11.30 -16.43 6.23
C LEU A 19 -11.15 -15.15 5.38
N ALA A 20 -12.02 -14.17 5.57
CA ALA A 20 -11.92 -12.88 4.90
C ALA A 20 -10.63 -12.15 5.29
N ALA A 21 -10.30 -12.11 6.59
CA ALA A 21 -9.06 -11.53 7.08
C ALA A 21 -7.83 -12.23 6.47
N PHE A 22 -7.84 -13.55 6.38
CA PHE A 22 -6.78 -14.34 5.76
C PHE A 22 -6.61 -14.00 4.28
N VAL A 23 -7.69 -14.00 3.50
CA VAL A 23 -7.66 -13.65 2.07
C VAL A 23 -7.17 -12.21 1.86
N THR A 24 -7.71 -11.25 2.63
CA THR A 24 -7.27 -9.85 2.52
C THR A 24 -5.83 -9.64 2.98
N GLY A 25 -5.36 -10.41 3.97
CA GLY A 25 -3.99 -10.38 4.47
C GLY A 25 -3.00 -10.97 3.47
N SER A 26 -3.34 -12.11 2.86
CA SER A 26 -2.53 -12.73 1.79
C SER A 26 -2.42 -11.81 0.58
N LEU A 27 -3.53 -11.19 0.16
CA LEU A 27 -3.52 -10.20 -0.92
C LEU A 27 -2.68 -8.98 -0.54
N SER A 28 -2.87 -8.43 0.67
CA SER A 28 -2.08 -7.29 1.15
C SER A 28 -0.57 -7.58 1.19
N GLY A 29 -0.18 -8.79 1.58
CA GLY A 29 1.21 -9.24 1.61
C GLY A 29 1.79 -9.35 0.20
N LEU A 30 1.01 -9.87 -0.76
CA LEU A 30 1.40 -9.96 -2.16
C LEU A 30 1.65 -8.58 -2.79
N PHE A 31 0.82 -7.58 -2.46
CA PHE A 31 0.99 -6.22 -2.96
C PHE A 31 2.14 -5.46 -2.27
N GLY A 32 2.68 -5.94 -1.15
CA GLY A 32 3.81 -5.29 -0.47
C GLY A 32 3.50 -3.90 0.12
N ILE A 33 2.23 -3.47 0.13
CA ILE A 33 1.79 -2.13 0.57
C ILE A 33 1.89 -1.95 2.10
N GLY A 34 2.16 -3.04 2.85
CA GLY A 34 2.36 -2.96 4.30
C GLY A 34 1.07 -2.64 5.06
N GLY A 35 0.01 -3.43 4.87
CA GLY A 35 -1.18 -3.56 5.74
C GLY A 35 -2.09 -2.33 5.95
N GLY A 36 -1.57 -1.11 6.06
CA GLY A 36 -2.27 0.08 6.53
C GLY A 36 -3.36 0.59 5.58
N LEU A 37 -3.19 0.44 4.26
CA LEU A 37 -4.21 0.85 3.27
C LEU A 37 -5.49 0.00 3.38
N LEU A 38 -5.34 -1.30 3.69
CA LEU A 38 -6.45 -2.23 3.84
C LEU A 38 -7.01 -2.29 5.27
N LEU A 39 -6.18 -2.04 6.29
CA LEU A 39 -6.62 -1.96 7.69
C LEU A 39 -7.65 -0.85 7.89
N ASN A 40 -7.43 0.34 7.32
CA ASN A 40 -8.29 1.50 7.53
C ASN A 40 -9.78 1.25 7.16
N PRO A 41 -10.13 0.78 5.95
CA PRO A 41 -11.53 0.47 5.62
C PRO A 41 -12.08 -0.72 6.42
N VAL A 42 -11.26 -1.74 6.74
CA VAL A 42 -11.68 -2.91 7.52
C VAL A 42 -12.02 -2.54 8.96
N LEU A 43 -11.20 -1.73 9.63
CA LEU A 43 -11.48 -1.29 11.00
C LEU A 43 -12.68 -0.35 11.07
N LEU A 44 -12.89 0.48 10.05
CA LEU A 44 -14.10 1.29 9.93
C LEU A 44 -15.36 0.43 9.71
N GLN A 45 -15.26 -0.69 9.00
CA GLN A 45 -16.37 -1.64 8.84
C GLN A 45 -16.70 -2.40 10.15
N ILE A 46 -15.71 -2.62 11.01
CA ILE A 46 -15.87 -3.29 12.31
C ILE A 46 -16.36 -2.30 13.39
N GLY A 47 -16.48 -1.00 13.09
CA GLY A 47 -17.00 0.01 14.01
C GLY A 47 -15.99 0.51 15.04
N ILE A 48 -14.69 0.26 14.83
CA ILE A 48 -13.61 0.73 15.71
C ILE A 48 -13.41 2.25 15.49
N PRO A 49 -13.22 3.05 16.55
CA PRO A 49 -12.97 4.48 16.40
C PRO A 49 -11.73 4.74 15.53
N PRO A 50 -11.78 5.69 14.57
CA PRO A 50 -10.71 5.93 13.61
C PRO A 50 -9.37 6.33 14.27
N GLN A 51 -9.42 6.88 15.49
CA GLN A 51 -8.23 7.24 16.25
C GLN A 51 -7.39 6.02 16.67
N THR A 52 -8.00 4.92 17.10
CA THR A 52 -7.25 3.71 17.48
C THR A 52 -6.79 2.95 16.25
N ALA A 53 -7.60 2.92 15.18
CA ALA A 53 -7.24 2.30 13.91
C ALA A 53 -6.00 2.94 13.26
N ALA A 54 -5.92 4.28 13.30
CA ALA A 54 -4.76 5.02 12.81
C ALA A 54 -3.50 4.71 13.63
N ALA A 55 -3.61 4.68 14.97
CA ALA A 55 -2.50 4.34 15.84
C ALA A 55 -1.96 2.93 15.56
N THR A 56 -2.83 1.92 15.48
CA THR A 56 -2.44 0.53 15.18
C THR A 56 -1.76 0.40 13.82
N SER A 57 -2.27 1.09 12.80
CA SER A 57 -1.71 1.05 11.44
C SER A 57 -0.28 1.61 11.41
N SER A 58 -0.04 2.73 12.10
CA SER A 58 1.31 3.32 12.20
C SER A 58 2.29 2.39 12.92
N PHE A 59 1.87 1.74 14.02
CA PHE A 59 2.71 0.75 14.71
C PHE A 59 3.05 -0.44 13.82
N MET A 60 2.07 -0.95 13.07
CA MET A 60 2.28 -2.08 12.17
C MET A 60 3.24 -1.73 11.03
N VAL A 61 3.11 -0.54 10.44
CA VAL A 61 4.02 -0.05 9.39
C VAL A 61 5.44 0.14 9.94
N LEU A 62 5.61 0.70 11.14
CA LEU A 62 6.92 0.86 11.78
C LEU A 62 7.59 -0.49 12.04
N PHE A 63 6.84 -1.48 12.53
CA PHE A 63 7.35 -2.82 12.77
C PHE A 63 7.74 -3.53 11.46
N CYS A 64 6.94 -3.38 10.41
CA CYS A 64 7.25 -3.95 9.11
C CYS A 64 8.52 -3.31 8.51
N ALA A 65 8.65 -1.98 8.59
CA ALA A 65 9.81 -1.26 8.09
C ALA A 65 11.11 -1.67 8.80
N SER A 66 11.07 -1.88 10.13
CA SER A 66 12.25 -2.34 10.87
C SER A 66 12.64 -3.77 10.50
N MET A 67 11.66 -4.67 10.32
CA MET A 67 11.90 -6.03 9.83
C MET A 67 12.53 -6.03 8.44
N SER A 68 12.01 -5.23 7.50
CA SER A 68 12.58 -5.09 6.16
C SER A 68 14.00 -4.53 6.19
N MET A 69 14.28 -3.55 7.05
CA MET A 69 15.63 -3.01 7.24
C MET A 69 16.61 -4.09 7.73
N VAL A 70 16.22 -4.88 8.73
CA VAL A 70 17.04 -5.98 9.25
C VAL A 70 17.28 -7.04 8.17
N GLN A 71 16.23 -7.40 7.41
CA GLN A 71 16.34 -8.35 6.32
C GLN A 71 17.34 -7.88 5.26
N PHE A 72 17.29 -6.60 4.89
CA PHE A 72 18.18 -6.00 3.90
C PHE A 72 19.64 -6.00 4.36
N ILE A 73 19.87 -5.76 5.65
CA ILE A 73 21.21 -5.83 6.27
C ILE A 73 21.72 -7.28 6.25
N LEU A 74 20.87 -8.26 6.57
CA LEU A 74 21.24 -9.69 6.58
C LEU A 74 21.54 -10.24 5.19
N LEU A 75 20.90 -9.72 4.13
CA LEU A 75 21.20 -10.10 2.76
C LEU A 75 22.57 -9.61 2.27
N GLY A 76 23.30 -8.82 3.07
CA GLY A 76 24.68 -8.43 2.75
C GLY A 76 24.78 -7.65 1.45
N MET A 77 23.93 -6.63 1.29
CA MET A 77 23.90 -5.87 0.05
C MET A 77 25.06 -4.86 -0.02
N ASP A 78 26.01 -5.09 -0.91
CA ASP A 78 27.17 -4.23 -1.19
C ASP A 78 26.73 -2.94 -1.94
N GLY A 79 26.12 -2.01 -1.19
CA GLY A 79 25.56 -0.78 -1.77
C GLY A 79 24.99 0.20 -0.74
N ILE A 80 25.54 0.20 0.49
CA ILE A 80 25.00 0.97 1.63
C ILE A 80 25.00 2.48 1.37
N GLY A 81 25.97 3.00 0.59
CA GLY A 81 26.06 4.42 0.23
C GLY A 81 24.83 4.91 -0.52
N GLU A 82 24.50 4.25 -1.64
CA GLU A 82 23.34 4.59 -2.48
C GLU A 82 22.03 4.39 -1.72
N ALA A 83 21.91 3.28 -0.99
CA ALA A 83 20.71 2.96 -0.21
C ALA A 83 20.41 4.03 0.85
N SER A 84 21.44 4.61 1.48
CA SER A 84 21.27 5.64 2.50
C SER A 84 20.71 6.95 1.94
N VAL A 85 21.11 7.33 0.71
CA VAL A 85 20.62 8.54 0.04
C VAL A 85 19.14 8.39 -0.31
N TYR A 86 18.76 7.25 -0.88
CA TYR A 86 17.35 6.94 -1.14
C TYR A 86 16.53 6.90 0.16
N ALA A 87 17.05 6.31 1.23
CA ALA A 87 16.38 6.31 2.54
C ALA A 87 16.13 7.74 3.05
N GLY A 88 17.11 8.64 2.92
CA GLY A 88 16.98 10.05 3.28
C GLY A 88 15.88 10.75 2.49
N ILE A 89 15.89 10.62 1.16
CA ILE A 89 14.86 11.23 0.28
C ILE A 89 13.47 10.69 0.62
N CYS A 90 13.33 9.38 0.82
CA CYS A 90 12.06 8.75 1.19
C CYS A 90 11.56 9.22 2.56
N PHE A 91 12.44 9.45 3.53
CA PHE A 91 12.06 9.93 4.84
C PHE A 91 11.43 11.34 4.77
N PHE A 92 12.09 12.27 4.07
CA PHE A 92 11.55 13.61 3.86
C PHE A 92 10.25 13.60 3.04
N ALA A 93 10.20 12.81 1.97
CA ALA A 93 9.02 12.67 1.12
C ALA A 93 7.82 12.09 1.91
N SER A 94 8.04 11.08 2.76
CA SER A 94 7.02 10.46 3.59
C SER A 94 6.44 11.44 4.62
N ILE A 95 7.33 12.16 5.34
CA ILE A 95 6.89 13.19 6.30
C ILE A 95 6.06 14.27 5.60
N ALA A 96 6.57 14.81 4.49
CA ALA A 96 5.86 15.84 3.73
C ALA A 96 4.49 15.34 3.21
N GLY A 97 4.45 14.11 2.69
CA GLY A 97 3.23 13.48 2.19
C GLY A 97 2.17 13.28 3.29
N VAL A 98 2.55 12.71 4.44
CA VAL A 98 1.64 12.50 5.56
C VAL A 98 1.09 13.82 6.09
N VAL A 99 1.95 14.82 6.31
CA VAL A 99 1.53 16.15 6.77
C VAL A 99 0.59 16.82 5.77
N LEU A 100 0.88 16.71 4.47
CA LEU A 100 0.04 17.27 3.41
C LEU A 100 -1.33 16.60 3.40
N ILE A 101 -1.39 15.27 3.43
CA ILE A 101 -2.64 14.51 3.43
C ILE A 101 -3.47 14.85 4.68
N GLU A 102 -2.87 14.85 5.88
CA GLU A 102 -3.58 15.22 7.09
C GLU A 102 -4.15 16.64 7.05
N ARG A 103 -3.40 17.58 6.45
CA ARG A 103 -3.86 18.97 6.30
C ARG A 103 -5.01 19.09 5.30
N VAL A 104 -4.95 18.34 4.20
CA VAL A 104 -6.01 18.27 3.19
C VAL A 104 -7.27 17.62 3.76
N VAL A 105 -7.13 16.52 4.50
CA VAL A 105 -8.26 15.80 5.13
C VAL A 105 -8.95 16.68 6.18
N ARG A 106 -8.17 17.35 7.05
CA ARG A 106 -8.71 18.25 8.08
C ARG A 106 -9.49 19.43 7.50
N LYS A 107 -9.08 19.93 6.33
CA LYS A 107 -9.76 21.04 5.64
C LYS A 107 -11.05 20.61 4.94
N SER A 108 -11.13 19.34 4.52
CA SER A 108 -12.19 18.86 3.63
C SER A 108 -13.44 18.35 4.34
N GLY A 109 -13.34 17.83 5.58
CA GLY A 109 -14.48 17.46 6.44
C GLY A 109 -15.49 16.45 5.89
N ARG A 110 -15.34 15.98 4.64
CA ARG A 110 -16.26 15.07 3.93
C ARG A 110 -15.53 13.78 3.55
N VAL A 111 -16.09 12.64 3.94
CA VAL A 111 -15.53 11.30 3.73
C VAL A 111 -15.30 10.98 2.23
N SER A 112 -16.14 11.50 1.33
CA SER A 112 -16.02 11.28 -0.12
C SER A 112 -14.71 11.79 -0.73
N MET A 113 -14.09 12.82 -0.15
CA MET A 113 -12.83 13.37 -0.66
C MET A 113 -11.64 12.44 -0.37
N ILE A 114 -11.68 11.68 0.73
CA ILE A 114 -10.62 10.72 1.08
C ILE A 114 -10.57 9.59 0.05
N VAL A 115 -11.74 9.06 -0.33
CA VAL A 115 -11.83 7.97 -1.32
C VAL A 115 -11.39 8.46 -2.70
N PHE A 116 -11.81 9.66 -3.11
CA PHE A 116 -11.38 10.26 -4.36
C PHE A 116 -9.86 10.50 -4.40
N LEU A 117 -9.28 10.98 -3.30
CA LEU A 117 -7.83 11.18 -3.19
C LEU A 117 -7.06 9.86 -3.30
N VAL A 118 -7.47 8.83 -2.57
CA VAL A 118 -6.78 7.52 -2.57
C VAL A 118 -6.86 6.88 -3.95
N THR A 119 -8.04 6.92 -4.58
CA THR A 119 -8.21 6.39 -5.95
C THR A 119 -7.40 7.17 -6.97
N ALA A 120 -7.32 8.50 -6.86
CA ALA A 120 -6.50 9.33 -7.72
C ALA A 120 -5.00 9.02 -7.57
N ILE A 121 -4.50 8.85 -6.34
CA ILE A 121 -3.10 8.49 -6.08
C ILE A 121 -2.78 7.11 -6.67
N MET A 122 -3.67 6.13 -6.49
CA MET A 122 -3.50 4.80 -7.06
C MET A 122 -3.50 4.83 -8.59
N ALA A 123 -4.45 5.54 -9.19
CA ALA A 123 -4.53 5.70 -10.65
C ALA A 123 -3.27 6.36 -11.21
N LEU A 124 -2.78 7.44 -10.58
CA LEU A 124 -1.56 8.11 -10.99
C LEU A 124 -0.36 7.15 -10.92
N SER A 125 -0.20 6.41 -9.82
CA SER A 125 0.86 5.41 -9.68
C SER A 125 0.78 4.33 -10.77
N THR A 126 -0.41 3.81 -11.07
CA THR A 126 -0.59 2.83 -12.15
C THR A 126 -0.18 3.42 -13.49
N VAL A 127 -0.63 4.63 -13.81
CA VAL A 127 -0.29 5.30 -15.08
C VAL A 127 1.22 5.52 -15.21
N ILE A 128 1.88 5.97 -14.14
CA ILE A 128 3.33 6.19 -14.13
C ILE A 128 4.07 4.87 -14.38
N VAL A 129 3.74 3.81 -13.64
CA VAL A 129 4.39 2.49 -13.78
C VAL A 129 4.16 1.91 -15.18
N THR A 130 2.94 2.00 -15.72
CA THR A 130 2.64 1.54 -17.08
C THR A 130 3.40 2.35 -18.13
N CYS A 131 3.52 3.67 -17.96
CA CYS A 131 4.25 4.53 -18.88
C CYS A 131 5.76 4.22 -18.87
N PHE A 132 6.38 4.13 -17.69
CA PHE A 132 7.78 3.74 -17.56
C PHE A 132 8.04 2.35 -18.14
N GLY A 133 7.18 1.38 -17.88
CA GLY A 133 7.29 0.04 -18.46
C GLY A 133 7.18 0.03 -19.98
N ALA A 134 6.25 0.80 -20.55
CA ALA A 134 6.10 0.91 -22.01
C ALA A 134 7.32 1.57 -22.67
N LEU A 135 7.90 2.60 -22.03
CA LEU A 135 9.12 3.25 -22.51
C LEU A 135 10.31 2.29 -22.47
N ASP A 136 10.45 1.49 -21.40
CA ASP A 136 11.52 0.50 -21.28
C ASP A 136 11.40 -0.63 -22.33
N VAL A 137 10.19 -1.10 -22.58
CA VAL A 137 9.93 -2.08 -23.65
C VAL A 137 10.25 -1.47 -25.02
N TRP A 138 9.92 -0.20 -25.26
CA TRP A 138 10.18 0.45 -26.54
C TRP A 138 11.68 0.65 -26.80
N THR A 139 12.45 1.03 -25.77
CA THR A 139 13.91 1.15 -25.87
C THR A 139 14.58 -0.20 -26.07
N GLN A 140 14.12 -1.25 -25.39
CA GLN A 140 14.63 -2.60 -25.61
C GLN A 140 14.25 -3.16 -26.99
N TYR A 141 13.07 -2.81 -27.52
CA TYR A 141 12.65 -3.21 -28.86
C TYR A 141 13.51 -2.58 -29.95
N THR A 142 13.84 -1.28 -29.82
CA THR A 142 14.72 -0.57 -30.76
C THR A 142 16.20 -0.89 -30.58
N GLY A 143 16.62 -1.33 -29.39
CA GLY A 143 17.99 -1.80 -29.10
C GLY A 143 18.32 -3.20 -29.65
N GLY A 144 17.36 -3.93 -30.23
CA GLY A 144 17.57 -5.27 -30.76
C GLY A 144 17.84 -6.35 -29.69
N ALA A 145 17.53 -6.06 -28.43
CA ALA A 145 17.75 -6.98 -27.32
C ALA A 145 16.72 -8.11 -27.32
N TYR A 146 17.17 -9.35 -27.05
CA TYR A 146 16.31 -10.53 -26.95
C TYR A 146 15.30 -10.36 -25.80
N MET A 147 14.03 -10.18 -26.15
CA MET A 147 12.87 -10.01 -25.24
C MET A 147 12.47 -11.28 -24.46
N GLY A 148 13.39 -12.25 -24.31
CA GLY A 148 13.14 -13.48 -23.56
C GLY A 148 12.17 -14.48 -24.21
N PHE A 149 11.66 -14.22 -25.42
CA PHE A 149 10.89 -15.20 -26.17
C PHE A 149 11.82 -16.32 -26.68
N LYS A 150 11.96 -17.38 -25.89
CA LYS A 150 12.39 -18.67 -26.42
C LYS A 150 11.31 -19.16 -27.38
N LEU A 151 11.66 -19.45 -28.63
CA LEU A 151 10.78 -20.24 -29.49
C LEU A 151 10.44 -21.55 -28.76
N PRO A 152 9.17 -21.98 -28.70
CA PRO A 152 8.87 -23.35 -28.36
C PRO A 152 9.50 -24.22 -29.45
N CYS A 153 10.55 -24.96 -29.08
CA CYS A 153 11.07 -26.06 -29.89
C CYS A 153 10.05 -27.20 -29.88
#